data_AF-A0A7S1L868-F1
#
_entry.id   AF-A0A7S1L868-F1
#
_cell.length_a   1.000
_cell.length_b   1.000
_cell.length_c   1.000
_cell.angle_alpha   90.00
_cell.angle_beta   90.00
_cell.angle_gamma   90.00
#
_symmetry.space_group_name_H-M   'P 1'
#
loop_
_entity.id
_entity.type
_entity.pdbx_description
1 polymer ?
#
loop_
_entity_poly.entity_id
_entity_poly.type
_entity_poly.pdbx_seq_one_letter_code
_entity_poly.pdbx_strand_id
1 'polypeptide(L)'
;MSAFEELGICPEIIQAIEADEWLLPTPVQQEAIPLILTGGDVLVASETGSGKTGAFGLPCLQIVHENLRGKCQMRESAASHLRCELSQNDKDSFIRVQAEGLECKSEDDRRWYGARATFGVLKGKYMFEVEVVEGLTRVGWSSPSAKLELGTDEQSYGYGSTGKKSWHRKFEDYGEAYEEGDVVGCLLDSQRQPA
;
A
#
# COMPACT_ATOMS: atom_id res chain seq x y z
N MET A 1 -23.35 -9.27 -16.61
CA MET A 1 -23.06 -8.15 -17.51
C MET A 1 -23.95 -7.02 -17.05
N SER A 2 -23.37 -6.04 -16.37
CA SER A 2 -24.12 -4.88 -15.91
C SER A 2 -24.28 -3.91 -17.08
N ALA A 3 -25.39 -3.17 -17.15
CA ALA A 3 -25.64 -2.23 -18.25
C ALA A 3 -24.60 -1.09 -18.32
N PHE A 4 -23.86 -0.84 -17.22
CA PHE A 4 -22.78 0.13 -17.17
C PHE A 4 -21.46 -0.39 -17.77
N GLU A 5 -21.26 -1.70 -17.78
CA GLU A 5 -20.09 -2.34 -18.40
C GLU A 5 -20.05 -2.05 -19.91
N GLU A 6 -21.22 -2.07 -20.57
CA GLU A 6 -21.36 -1.76 -22.00
C GLU A 6 -21.04 -0.30 -22.34
N LEU A 7 -21.12 0.60 -21.35
CA LEU A 7 -20.80 2.03 -21.51
C LEU A 7 -19.31 2.33 -21.38
N GLY A 8 -18.48 1.31 -21.11
CA GLY A 8 -17.04 1.46 -20.90
C GLY A 8 -16.66 1.92 -19.48
N ILE A 9 -17.58 1.78 -18.52
CA ILE A 9 -17.29 2.11 -17.12
C ILE A 9 -16.40 1.01 -16.50
N CYS A 10 -15.41 1.41 -15.71
CA CYS A 10 -14.49 0.48 -15.07
C CYS A 10 -15.16 -0.35 -13.94
N PRO A 11 -14.70 -1.57 -13.67
CA PRO A 11 -15.36 -2.50 -12.77
C PRO A 11 -15.46 -2.00 -11.32
N GLU A 12 -14.50 -1.21 -10.84
CA GLU A 12 -14.51 -0.65 -9.49
C GLU A 12 -15.68 0.33 -9.28
N ILE A 13 -15.99 1.12 -10.31
CA ILE A 13 -17.12 2.05 -10.25
C ILE A 13 -18.43 1.28 -10.38
N ILE A 14 -18.49 0.24 -11.23
CA ILE A 14 -19.67 -0.63 -11.34
C ILE A 14 -20.02 -1.25 -9.98
N GLN A 15 -19.04 -1.78 -9.25
CA GLN A 15 -19.27 -2.36 -7.92
C GLN A 15 -19.87 -1.34 -6.94
N ALA A 16 -19.41 -0.09 -6.97
CA ALA A 16 -19.93 0.97 -6.11
C ALA A 16 -21.37 1.36 -6.49
N ILE A 17 -21.65 1.47 -7.78
CA ILE A 17 -22.99 1.77 -8.31
C ILE A 17 -23.98 0.65 -7.96
N GLU A 18 -23.55 -0.61 -8.07
CA GLU A 18 -24.38 -1.76 -7.70
C GLU A 18 -24.68 -1.80 -6.19
N ALA A 19 -23.72 -1.42 -5.35
CA ALA A 19 -23.92 -1.29 -3.90
C ALA A 19 -24.90 -0.16 -3.53
N ASP A 20 -24.93 0.91 -4.32
CA ASP A 20 -25.89 2.01 -4.20
C ASP A 20 -27.26 1.72 -4.86
N GLU A 21 -27.51 0.46 -5.25
CA GLU A 21 -28.75 -0.01 -5.91
C GLU A 21 -29.07 0.72 -7.22
N TRP A 22 -28.06 1.27 -7.89
CA TRP A 22 -28.24 1.99 -9.15
C TRP A 22 -28.11 1.02 -10.34
N LEU A 23 -29.18 0.25 -10.55
CA LEU A 23 -29.15 -0.94 -11.41
C LEU A 23 -29.04 -0.65 -12.91
N LEU A 24 -29.59 0.48 -13.40
CA LEU A 24 -29.67 0.78 -14.83
C LEU A 24 -29.31 2.24 -15.14
N PRO A 25 -28.53 2.49 -16.22
CA PRO A 25 -28.24 3.84 -16.67
C PRO A 25 -29.47 4.47 -17.31
N THR A 26 -29.69 5.76 -17.03
CA THR A 26 -30.75 6.54 -17.69
C THR A 26 -30.41 6.80 -19.17
N PRO A 27 -31.39 7.12 -20.04
CA PRO A 27 -31.11 7.35 -21.47
C PRO A 27 -30.04 8.42 -21.71
N VAL A 28 -30.07 9.49 -20.91
CA VAL A 28 -29.06 10.56 -21.00
C VAL A 28 -27.66 10.10 -20.57
N GLN A 29 -27.56 9.12 -19.66
CA GLN A 29 -26.29 8.54 -19.24
C GLN A 29 -25.74 7.60 -20.33
N GLN A 30 -26.60 6.79 -20.95
CA GLN A 30 -26.21 5.89 -22.03
C GLN A 30 -25.60 6.64 -23.22
N GLU A 31 -26.13 7.82 -23.55
CA GLU A 31 -25.60 8.64 -24.64
C GLU A 31 -24.37 9.46 -24.23
N ALA A 32 -24.38 10.08 -23.03
CA ALA A 32 -23.33 11.01 -22.65
C ALA A 32 -22.04 10.33 -22.15
N ILE A 33 -22.16 9.22 -21.42
CA ILE A 33 -21.00 8.57 -20.77
C ILE A 33 -19.93 8.16 -21.78
N PRO A 34 -20.25 7.42 -22.87
CA PRO A 34 -19.23 7.02 -23.84
C PRO A 34 -18.57 8.22 -24.52
N LEU A 35 -19.35 9.26 -24.83
CA LEU A 35 -18.83 10.47 -25.47
C LEU A 35 -17.81 11.21 -24.58
N ILE A 36 -18.09 11.31 -23.28
CA ILE A 36 -17.17 11.94 -22.32
C ILE A 36 -15.90 11.10 -22.15
N LEU A 37 -16.02 9.76 -22.03
CA LEU A 37 -14.87 8.87 -21.88
C LEU A 37 -13.93 8.89 -23.11
N THR A 38 -14.49 9.07 -24.31
CA THR A 38 -13.68 9.24 -25.54
C THR A 38 -12.94 10.58 -25.64
N GLY A 39 -13.14 11.49 -24.68
CA GLY A 39 -12.50 12.81 -24.65
C GLY A 39 -13.19 13.86 -25.52
N GLY A 40 -14.47 13.65 -25.88
CA GLY A 40 -15.27 14.63 -26.61
C GLY A 40 -15.87 15.71 -25.71
N ASP A 41 -16.11 16.89 -26.29
CA ASP A 41 -16.91 17.94 -25.64
C ASP A 41 -18.40 17.61 -25.77
N VAL A 42 -19.10 17.52 -24.64
CA VAL A 42 -20.52 17.11 -24.60
C VAL A 42 -21.38 18.18 -23.95
N LEU A 43 -22.47 18.57 -24.63
CA LEU A 43 -23.52 19.41 -24.07
C LEU A 43 -24.79 18.58 -23.91
N VAL A 44 -25.27 18.47 -22.67
CA VAL A 44 -26.42 17.63 -22.32
C VAL A 44 -27.61 18.50 -21.93
N ALA A 45 -28.73 18.37 -22.65
CA ALA A 45 -29.99 19.03 -22.33
C ALA A 45 -31.09 17.99 -22.06
N SER A 46 -31.64 18.00 -20.85
CA SER A 46 -32.78 17.15 -20.46
C SER A 46 -33.47 17.71 -19.20
N GLU A 47 -34.67 17.24 -18.89
CA GLU A 47 -35.45 17.68 -17.73
C GLU A 47 -34.75 17.41 -16.38
N THR A 48 -35.03 18.21 -15.35
CA THR A 48 -34.51 17.98 -13.99
C THR A 48 -34.91 16.59 -13.47
N GLY A 49 -33.99 15.86 -12.86
CA GLY A 49 -34.23 14.47 -12.41
C GLY A 49 -33.89 13.38 -13.43
N SER A 50 -33.51 13.74 -14.66
CA SER A 50 -33.13 12.77 -15.71
C SER A 50 -31.79 12.03 -15.49
N GLY A 51 -31.04 12.37 -14.43
CA GLY A 51 -29.74 11.74 -14.15
C GLY A 51 -28.52 12.41 -14.77
N LYS A 52 -28.62 13.67 -15.23
CA LYS A 52 -27.50 14.46 -15.78
C LYS A 52 -26.26 14.50 -14.88
N THR A 53 -26.44 14.62 -13.57
CA THR A 53 -25.33 14.66 -12.61
C THR A 53 -24.53 13.36 -12.66
N GLY A 54 -25.20 12.21 -12.73
CA GLY A 54 -24.57 10.91 -12.90
C GLY A 54 -23.90 10.76 -14.27
N ALA A 55 -24.54 11.28 -15.32
CA ALA A 55 -24.02 11.24 -16.69
C ALA A 55 -22.66 11.95 -16.83
N PHE A 56 -22.43 13.01 -16.05
CA PHE A 56 -21.14 13.71 -16.00
C PHE A 56 -20.20 13.15 -14.92
N GLY A 57 -20.74 12.84 -13.73
CA GLY A 57 -19.95 12.46 -12.57
C GLY A 57 -19.23 11.11 -12.73
N LEU A 58 -19.91 10.09 -13.28
CA LEU A 58 -19.32 8.76 -13.47
C LEU A 58 -18.08 8.78 -14.39
N PRO A 59 -18.13 9.33 -15.61
CA PRO A 59 -16.95 9.36 -16.46
C PRO A 59 -15.86 10.29 -15.91
N CYS A 60 -16.21 11.40 -15.24
CA CYS A 60 -15.21 12.24 -14.56
C CYS A 60 -14.46 11.48 -13.46
N LEU A 61 -15.17 10.70 -12.63
CA LEU A 61 -14.56 9.86 -11.61
C LEU A 61 -13.60 8.85 -12.22
N GLN A 62 -14.01 8.18 -13.30
CA GLN A 62 -13.15 7.25 -14.02
C GLN A 62 -11.90 7.92 -14.60
N ILE A 63 -12.06 9.05 -15.29
CA ILE A 63 -10.93 9.81 -15.85
C ILE A 63 -9.94 10.19 -14.76
N VAL A 64 -10.42 10.66 -13.60
CA VAL A 64 -9.54 10.99 -12.46
C VAL A 64 -8.87 9.73 -11.91
N HIS A 65 -9.62 8.64 -11.76
CA HIS A 65 -9.12 7.36 -11.25
C HIS A 65 -8.01 6.79 -12.15
N GLU A 66 -8.23 6.76 -13.46
CA GLU A 66 -7.25 6.31 -14.46
C GLU A 66 -6.02 7.23 -14.50
N ASN A 67 -6.19 8.54 -14.38
CA ASN A 67 -5.06 9.48 -14.30
C ASN A 67 -4.23 9.28 -13.03
N LEU A 68 -4.87 8.98 -11.89
CA LEU A 68 -4.16 8.69 -10.64
C LEU A 68 -3.42 7.33 -10.72
N ARG A 69 -4.06 6.30 -11.30
CA ARG A 69 -3.42 5.01 -11.59
C ARG A 69 -2.25 5.16 -12.57
N GLY A 70 -2.40 5.91 -13.65
CA GLY A 70 -1.34 6.16 -14.63
C GLY A 70 -0.14 6.90 -14.03
N LYS A 71 -0.37 7.83 -13.10
CA LYS A 71 0.71 8.48 -12.33
C LYS A 71 1.40 7.53 -11.35
N CYS A 72 0.69 6.53 -10.84
CA CYS A 72 1.26 5.47 -10.00
C CYS A 72 2.08 4.47 -10.84
N GLN A 73 1.55 4.05 -11.99
CA GLN A 73 2.20 3.10 -12.91
C GLN A 73 3.44 3.70 -13.61
N MET A 74 3.44 4.99 -13.95
CA MET A 74 4.62 5.69 -14.46
C MET A 74 5.77 5.75 -13.42
N ARG A 75 5.46 5.64 -12.12
CA ARG A 75 6.47 5.47 -11.07
C ARG A 75 6.93 4.02 -10.91
N GLU A 76 6.03 3.06 -11.11
CA GLU A 76 6.39 1.63 -11.09
C GLU A 76 7.25 1.21 -12.29
N SER A 77 7.09 1.79 -13.47
CA SER A 77 7.86 1.36 -14.66
C SER A 77 9.36 1.64 -14.55
N ALA A 78 9.76 2.74 -13.89
CA ALA A 78 11.15 3.04 -13.56
C ALA A 78 11.69 2.21 -12.37
N ALA A 79 10.81 1.70 -11.50
CA ALA A 79 11.14 0.86 -10.35
C ALA A 79 11.14 -0.65 -10.68
N SER A 80 10.64 -1.06 -11.85
CA SER A 80 10.43 -2.47 -12.24
C SER A 80 11.68 -3.36 -12.26
N HIS A 81 12.89 -2.78 -12.26
CA HIS A 81 14.15 -3.52 -12.14
C HIS A 81 14.78 -3.48 -10.73
N LEU A 82 14.21 -2.71 -9.81
CA LEU A 82 14.69 -2.58 -8.44
C LEU A 82 13.78 -3.38 -7.52
N ARG A 83 14.20 -4.61 -7.20
CA ARG A 83 13.49 -5.46 -6.24
C ARG A 83 13.88 -5.05 -4.82
N CYS A 84 12.91 -4.58 -4.04
CA CYS A 84 13.12 -4.36 -2.61
C CYS A 84 13.19 -5.73 -1.92
N GLU A 85 14.37 -6.09 -1.47
CA GLU A 85 14.68 -7.40 -0.90
C GLU A 85 15.58 -7.24 0.33
N LEU A 86 15.65 -8.25 1.18
CA LEU A 86 16.57 -8.27 2.31
C LEU A 86 18.01 -8.37 1.82
N SER A 87 18.85 -7.46 2.31
CA SER A 87 20.24 -7.34 1.87
C SER A 87 21.08 -8.52 2.36
N GLN A 88 21.80 -9.15 1.43
CA GLN A 88 22.80 -10.17 1.76
C GLN A 88 24.04 -9.56 2.43
N ASN A 89 24.30 -8.26 2.22
CA ASN A 89 25.47 -7.55 2.73
C ASN A 89 25.20 -6.84 4.05
N ASP A 90 23.94 -6.54 4.36
CA ASP A 90 23.53 -5.76 5.53
C ASP A 90 22.64 -6.60 6.45
N LYS A 91 23.25 -7.66 6.98
CA LYS A 91 22.65 -8.63 7.90
C LYS A 91 23.70 -9.19 8.85
N ASP A 92 23.26 -9.68 9.99
CA ASP A 92 24.14 -10.42 10.89
C ASP A 92 24.55 -11.78 10.31
N SER A 93 25.69 -12.31 10.79
CA SER A 93 26.27 -13.55 10.27
C SER A 93 25.35 -14.77 10.42
N PHE A 94 24.46 -14.76 11.42
CA PHE A 94 23.52 -15.85 11.72
C PHE A 94 22.14 -15.68 11.06
N ILE A 95 21.90 -14.58 10.34
CA ILE A 95 20.70 -14.42 9.53
C ILE A 95 20.90 -15.09 8.18
N ARG A 96 20.02 -16.03 7.84
CA ARG A 96 19.92 -16.58 6.51
C ARG A 96 18.78 -15.90 5.77
N VAL A 97 19.05 -15.41 4.57
CA VAL A 97 18.07 -14.80 3.68
C VAL A 97 17.81 -15.76 2.52
N GLN A 98 16.54 -16.07 2.25
CA GLN A 98 16.05 -17.05 1.27
C GLN A 98 14.95 -16.45 0.40
N ALA A 99 14.34 -17.26 -0.47
CA ALA A 99 13.21 -16.88 -1.33
C ALA A 99 13.43 -15.57 -2.11
N GLU A 100 14.58 -15.46 -2.79
CA GLU A 100 14.96 -14.25 -3.54
C GLU A 100 14.95 -12.98 -2.67
N GLY A 101 15.33 -13.12 -1.40
CA GLY A 101 15.46 -11.99 -0.48
C GLY A 101 14.18 -11.61 0.27
N LEU A 102 13.11 -12.40 0.15
CA LEU A 102 11.82 -12.12 0.81
C LEU A 102 11.63 -12.87 2.13
N GLU A 103 12.47 -13.86 2.42
CA GLU A 103 12.39 -14.63 3.65
C GLU A 103 13.70 -14.52 4.42
N CYS A 104 13.63 -14.38 5.74
CA CYS A 104 14.82 -14.53 6.58
C CYS A 104 14.53 -15.29 7.87
N LYS A 105 15.54 -16.03 8.33
CA LYS A 105 15.50 -16.78 9.58
C LYS A 105 16.86 -16.69 10.27
N SER A 106 16.84 -16.59 11.59
CA SER A 106 18.05 -16.75 12.40
C SER A 106 18.38 -18.23 12.56
N GLU A 107 19.65 -18.60 12.33
CA GLU A 107 20.17 -19.94 12.59
C GLU A 107 20.62 -20.15 14.05
N ASP A 108 20.65 -19.09 14.86
CA ASP A 108 20.96 -19.12 16.29
C ASP A 108 19.85 -18.46 17.13
N ASP A 109 19.56 -19.03 18.31
CA ASP A 109 18.47 -18.62 19.20
C ASP A 109 18.97 -17.91 20.48
N ARG A 110 20.28 -17.70 20.64
CA ARG A 110 20.87 -17.19 21.88
C ARG A 110 20.82 -15.68 22.00
N ARG A 111 20.67 -14.97 20.87
CA ARG A 111 20.71 -13.51 20.79
C ARG A 111 19.78 -13.01 19.69
N TRP A 112 19.53 -11.71 19.72
CA TRP A 112 18.85 -11.03 18.62
C TRP A 112 19.81 -10.80 17.47
N TYR A 113 19.31 -11.08 16.27
CA TYR A 113 19.99 -10.85 15.00
C TYR A 113 19.05 -10.10 14.07
N GLY A 114 19.60 -9.26 13.19
CA GLY A 114 18.82 -8.43 12.28
C GLY A 114 19.35 -8.41 10.86
N ALA A 115 18.50 -7.95 9.96
CA ALA A 115 18.82 -7.66 8.57
C ALA A 115 18.07 -6.40 8.14
N ARG A 116 18.59 -5.72 7.12
CA ARG A 116 17.92 -4.58 6.47
C ARG A 116 17.64 -4.84 5.01
N ALA A 117 16.64 -4.15 4.48
CA ALA A 117 16.34 -4.18 3.06
C ALA A 117 17.41 -3.43 2.23
N THR A 118 17.46 -3.71 0.94
CA THR A 118 18.39 -3.08 -0.03
C THR A 118 18.10 -1.61 -0.28
N PHE A 119 16.86 -1.15 -0.08
CA PHE A 119 16.44 0.22 -0.33
C PHE A 119 16.07 0.97 0.96
N GLY A 120 16.57 2.20 1.06
CA GLY A 120 16.16 3.16 2.08
C GLY A 120 15.12 4.14 1.54
N VAL A 121 14.26 4.62 2.44
CA VAL A 121 13.25 5.63 2.14
C VAL A 121 13.75 7.01 2.60
N LEU A 122 13.71 8.01 1.72
CA LEU A 122 14.10 9.39 2.04
C LEU A 122 12.93 10.37 2.15
N LYS A 123 11.95 10.26 1.25
CA LYS A 123 10.79 11.18 1.17
C LYS A 123 9.55 10.47 0.65
N GLY A 124 8.42 10.66 1.31
CA GLY A 124 7.10 10.18 0.87
C GLY A 124 6.40 9.34 1.92
N LYS A 125 5.44 8.52 1.47
CA LYS A 125 4.72 7.55 2.28
C LYS A 125 4.99 6.17 1.72
N TYR A 126 5.46 5.26 2.56
CA TYR A 126 5.82 3.90 2.17
C TYR A 126 5.33 2.92 3.22
N MET A 127 5.04 1.72 2.76
CA MET A 127 4.61 0.63 3.61
C MET A 127 5.23 -0.66 3.10
N PHE A 128 5.59 -1.54 4.01
CA PHE A 128 5.87 -2.94 3.73
C PHE A 128 5.12 -3.81 4.74
N GLU A 129 4.95 -5.08 4.39
CA GLU A 129 4.31 -6.08 5.23
C GLU A 129 5.32 -7.18 5.58
N VAL A 130 5.18 -7.76 6.77
CA VAL A 130 5.96 -8.90 7.20
C VAL A 130 5.01 -9.97 7.72
N GLU A 131 5.00 -11.11 7.06
CA GLU A 131 4.33 -12.31 7.54
C GLU A 131 5.21 -13.01 8.58
N VAL A 132 4.64 -13.33 9.73
CA VAL A 132 5.35 -13.98 10.82
C VAL A 132 5.23 -15.47 10.66
N VAL A 133 6.32 -16.13 10.28
CA VAL A 133 6.35 -17.59 10.12
C VAL A 133 6.61 -18.29 11.46
N GLU A 134 7.59 -17.85 12.24
CA GLU A 134 7.93 -18.52 13.50
C GLU A 134 8.75 -17.59 14.41
N GLY A 135 8.57 -17.76 15.73
CA GLY A 135 9.47 -17.20 16.73
C GLY A 135 9.19 -15.74 17.11
N LEU A 136 10.06 -15.21 17.99
CA LEU A 136 9.96 -13.81 18.43
C LEU A 136 10.62 -12.91 17.41
N THR A 137 9.86 -11.94 16.90
CA THR A 137 10.34 -11.00 15.89
C THR A 137 10.11 -9.55 16.34
N ARG A 138 10.90 -8.66 15.75
CA ARG A 138 10.72 -7.20 15.82
C ARG A 138 10.85 -6.65 14.42
N VAL A 139 9.85 -5.91 13.98
CA VAL A 139 9.79 -5.30 12.64
C VAL A 139 9.72 -3.79 12.76
N GLY A 140 10.22 -3.07 11.75
CA GLY A 140 10.17 -1.61 11.76
C GLY A 140 11.22 -0.96 10.88
N TRP A 141 11.67 0.23 11.28
CA TRP A 141 12.49 1.11 10.45
C TRP A 141 13.76 1.51 11.19
N SER A 142 14.86 1.65 10.45
CA SER A 142 16.12 2.12 11.00
C SER A 142 16.90 2.96 10.01
N SER A 143 17.78 3.83 10.51
CA SER A 143 18.81 4.46 9.68
C SER A 143 19.87 3.42 9.23
N PRO A 144 20.67 3.73 8.20
CA PRO A 144 21.79 2.88 7.79
C PRO A 144 22.89 2.73 8.86
N SER A 145 23.03 3.70 9.77
CA SER A 145 24.04 3.67 10.84
C SER A 145 23.55 3.04 12.14
N ALA A 146 22.28 2.64 12.21
CA ALA A 146 21.73 1.93 13.35
C ALA A 146 22.31 0.51 13.49
N LYS A 147 22.22 -0.04 14.68
CA LYS A 147 22.47 -1.46 14.97
C LYS A 147 21.39 -2.32 14.32
N LEU A 148 21.77 -3.53 13.93
CA LEU A 148 20.84 -4.53 13.40
C LEU A 148 19.88 -5.06 14.46
N GLU A 149 20.26 -5.00 15.74
CA GLU A 149 19.35 -5.25 16.85
C GLU A 149 18.37 -4.07 17.01
N LEU A 150 17.27 -4.15 16.26
CA LEU A 150 16.28 -3.09 16.08
C LEU A 150 15.73 -2.55 17.42
N GLY A 151 15.67 -1.23 17.58
CA GLY A 151 15.11 -0.56 18.77
C GLY A 151 16.06 -0.44 19.95
N THR A 152 17.33 -0.86 19.81
CA THR A 152 18.34 -0.77 20.88
C THR A 152 19.24 0.46 20.81
N ASP A 153 18.99 1.34 19.85
CA ASP A 153 19.65 2.64 19.70
C ASP A 153 18.61 3.73 19.38
N GLU A 154 19.10 4.96 19.20
CA GLU A 154 18.26 6.13 18.92
C GLU A 154 17.79 6.20 17.46
N GLN A 155 18.38 5.40 16.57
CA GLN A 155 18.22 5.48 15.12
C GLN A 155 17.38 4.32 14.55
N SER A 156 16.79 3.51 15.41
CA SER A 156 15.94 2.38 15.05
C SER A 156 14.67 2.36 15.89
N TYR A 157 13.57 2.04 15.23
CA TYR A 157 12.24 1.89 15.81
C TYR A 157 11.73 0.50 15.45
N GLY A 158 11.38 -0.27 16.46
CA GLY A 158 10.88 -1.63 16.29
C GLY A 158 9.52 -1.83 16.96
N TYR A 159 8.75 -2.77 16.45
CA TYR A 159 7.52 -3.27 17.04
C TYR A 159 7.61 -4.80 17.11
N GLY A 160 7.51 -5.33 18.33
CA GLY A 160 7.73 -6.74 18.61
C GLY A 160 6.45 -7.54 18.83
N SER A 161 6.56 -8.85 18.63
CA SER A 161 5.46 -9.83 18.76
C SER A 161 4.74 -9.80 20.11
N THR A 162 5.40 -9.29 21.15
CA THR A 162 4.82 -9.12 22.49
C THR A 162 3.91 -7.88 22.66
N GLY A 163 3.57 -7.17 21.57
CA GLY A 163 2.75 -5.96 21.65
C GLY A 163 3.49 -4.77 22.25
N LYS A 164 4.78 -4.62 21.89
CA LYS A 164 5.65 -3.57 22.43
C LYS A 164 6.39 -2.85 21.34
N LYS A 165 6.39 -1.52 21.40
CA LYS A 165 7.30 -0.69 20.61
C LYS A 165 8.65 -0.56 21.33
N SER A 166 9.73 -0.54 20.57
CA SER A 166 11.10 -0.45 21.06
C SER A 166 11.85 0.70 20.40
N TRP A 167 12.43 1.58 21.22
CA TRP A 167 13.31 2.68 20.79
C TRP A 167 14.29 3.00 21.91
N HIS A 168 15.57 3.18 21.58
CA HIS A 168 16.62 3.52 22.54
C HIS A 168 16.65 2.60 23.80
N ARG A 169 16.50 1.28 23.57
CA ARG A 169 16.44 0.24 24.62
C ARG A 169 15.26 0.38 25.59
N LYS A 170 14.30 1.24 25.30
CA LYS A 170 13.03 1.33 26.03
C LYS A 170 11.99 0.52 25.29
N PHE A 171 11.23 -0.25 26.06
CA PHE A 171 10.16 -1.12 25.56
C PHE A 171 8.87 -0.70 26.24
N GLU A 172 7.91 -0.24 25.45
CA GLU A 172 6.64 0.31 25.93
C GLU A 172 5.49 -0.47 25.27
N ASP A 173 4.42 -0.70 26.02
CA ASP A 173 3.22 -1.35 25.49
C ASP A 173 2.62 -0.50 24.35
N TYR A 174 2.35 -1.14 23.22
CA TYR A 174 1.88 -0.50 22.00
C TYR A 174 1.26 -1.52 21.06
N GLY A 175 0.08 -1.22 20.52
CA GLY A 175 -0.64 -2.12 19.63
C GLY A 175 -1.06 -3.41 20.33
N GLU A 176 -1.07 -4.51 19.58
CA GLU A 176 -1.47 -5.83 20.05
C GLU A 176 -0.31 -6.82 19.95
N ALA A 177 -0.37 -7.94 20.66
CA ALA A 177 0.57 -9.03 20.41
C ALA A 177 0.23 -9.69 19.07
N TYR A 178 1.23 -10.24 18.39
CA TYR A 178 1.06 -10.98 17.13
C TYR A 178 1.85 -12.28 17.18
N GLU A 179 1.37 -13.28 16.47
CA GLU A 179 1.89 -14.65 16.47
C GLU A 179 2.10 -15.21 15.06
N GLU A 180 2.43 -16.50 14.98
CA GLU A 180 2.63 -17.20 13.70
C GLU A 180 1.37 -17.14 12.84
N GLY A 181 1.54 -16.76 11.57
CA GLY A 181 0.45 -16.55 10.60
C GLY A 181 -0.05 -15.10 10.51
N ASP A 182 0.33 -14.21 11.44
CA ASP A 182 -0.05 -12.81 11.37
C ASP A 182 0.80 -12.02 10.37
N VAL A 183 0.20 -10.98 9.79
CA VAL A 183 0.86 -10.04 8.88
C VAL A 183 0.94 -8.66 9.52
N VAL A 184 2.17 -8.18 9.72
CA VAL A 184 2.44 -6.88 10.36
C VAL A 184 2.78 -5.83 9.31
N GLY A 185 1.90 -4.84 9.16
CA GLY A 185 2.12 -3.69 8.28
C GLY A 185 2.96 -2.59 8.93
N CYS A 186 4.06 -2.20 8.28
CA CYS A 186 4.97 -1.16 8.72
C CYS A 186 4.86 0.10 7.84
N LEU A 187 4.07 1.09 8.28
CA LEU A 187 3.90 2.36 7.56
C LEU A 187 4.92 3.42 8.02
N LEU A 188 5.54 4.10 7.07
CA LEU A 188 6.37 5.29 7.28
C LEU A 188 5.84 6.46 6.46
N ASP A 189 5.44 7.54 7.14
CA ASP A 189 5.08 8.81 6.53
C ASP A 189 6.13 9.87 6.90
N SER A 190 7.03 10.15 5.96
CA SER A 190 8.11 11.12 6.17
C SER A 190 7.70 12.57 5.94
N GLN A 191 6.45 12.80 5.51
CA GLN A 191 5.94 14.13 5.15
C GLN A 191 5.05 14.72 6.24
N ARG A 192 4.64 13.89 7.20
CA ARG A 192 3.84 14.33 8.35
C ARG A 192 4.73 15.12 9.31
N GLN A 193 4.39 16.39 9.52
CA GLN A 193 4.96 17.15 10.63
C GLN A 193 4.54 16.51 11.96
N PRO A 194 5.42 16.42 12.96
CA PRO A 194 5.04 15.96 14.28
C PRO A 194 3.93 16.88 14.81
N ALA A 195 2.85 16.27 15.31
CA ALA A 195 1.73 16.96 15.93
C ALA A 195 2.14 17.59 17.26
#